data_AF-O15907-F1
#
_entry.id   AF-O15907-F1
#
_cell.length_a   1.000
_cell.length_b   1.000
_cell.length_c   1.000
_cell.angle_alpha   90.00
_cell.angle_beta   90.00
_cell.angle_gamma   90.00
#
_symmetry.space_group_name_H-M   'P 1'
#
loop_
_entity.id
_entity.type
_entity.pdbx_description
1 polymer ?
#
loop_
_entity_poly.entity_id
_entity_poly.type
_entity_poly.pdbx_seq_one_letter_code
_entity_poly.pdbx_strand_id
1 'polypeptide(L)'
;FKKLDEEEYKSRNIDNTRNKIISMSKENMCTNDVSSKYCDYMKDKISSGNCSNDERKQLCCSISDYCLNYFDYNSNKYYDCTKKEFSDPLYKC
;
A
#
# COMPACT_ATOMS: atom_id res chain seq x y z
N PHE A 1 4.86 -15.43 7.85
CA PHE A 1 4.46 -15.51 6.43
C PHE A 1 5.70 -15.58 5.57
N LYS A 2 5.71 -16.45 4.54
CA LYS A 2 6.80 -16.52 3.57
C LYS A 2 6.66 -15.33 2.61
N LYS A 3 7.74 -14.58 2.38
CA LYS A 3 7.76 -13.47 1.42
C LYS A 3 7.74 -14.00 -0.02
N LEU A 4 7.12 -13.22 -0.91
CA LEU A 4 7.19 -13.39 -2.36
C LEU A 4 8.56 -12.92 -2.87
N ASP A 5 8.86 -13.28 -4.11
CA ASP A 5 10.16 -12.98 -4.73
C ASP A 5 10.29 -11.49 -5.07
N GLU A 6 11.44 -10.90 -4.79
CA GLU A 6 11.75 -9.53 -5.18
C GLU A 6 11.87 -9.37 -6.71
N GLU A 7 12.28 -10.41 -7.44
CA GLU A 7 12.29 -10.39 -8.90
C GLU A 7 10.87 -10.29 -9.48
N GLU A 8 9.88 -10.93 -8.84
CA GLU A 8 8.47 -10.80 -9.19
C GLU A 8 8.00 -9.35 -8.99
N TYR A 9 8.39 -8.69 -7.89
CA TYR A 9 8.08 -7.27 -7.68
C TYR A 9 8.71 -6.35 -8.74
N LYS A 10 9.95 -6.63 -9.16
CA LYS A 10 10.67 -5.82 -10.17
C LYS A 10 10.09 -5.99 -11.57
N SER A 11 9.62 -7.19 -11.90
CA SER A 11 9.02 -7.51 -13.20
C SER A 11 7.50 -7.31 -13.24
N ARG A 12 6.90 -6.79 -12.15
CA ARG A 12 5.45 -6.62 -12.04
C ARG A 12 4.88 -5.73 -13.14
N ASN A 13 3.69 -6.08 -13.61
CA ASN A 13 2.88 -5.16 -14.39
C ASN A 13 2.27 -4.10 -13.47
N ILE A 14 2.63 -2.84 -13.69
CA ILE A 14 2.25 -1.71 -12.84
C ILE A 14 0.73 -1.51 -12.82
N ASP A 15 0.07 -1.59 -13.98
CA ASP A 15 -1.37 -1.37 -14.09
C ASP A 15 -2.17 -2.47 -13.39
N ASN A 16 -1.77 -3.73 -13.56
CA ASN A 16 -2.38 -4.86 -12.86
C ASN A 16 -2.16 -4.76 -11.36
N THR A 17 -0.96 -4.33 -10.94
CA THR A 17 -0.64 -4.12 -9.52
C THR A 17 -1.54 -3.06 -8.91
N ARG A 18 -1.69 -1.91 -9.59
CA ARG A 18 -2.56 -0.83 -9.16
C ARG A 18 -4.00 -1.28 -9.02
N ASN A 19 -4.54 -1.95 -10.04
CA ASN A 19 -5.92 -2.47 -10.04
C ASN A 19 -6.14 -3.47 -8.89
N LYS A 20 -5.16 -4.33 -8.63
CA LYS A 20 -5.19 -5.26 -7.49
C LYS A 20 -5.25 -4.52 -6.16
N ILE A 21 -4.41 -3.51 -5.95
CA ILE A 21 -4.39 -2.71 -4.72
C ILE A 21 -5.72 -1.96 -4.52
N ILE A 22 -6.29 -1.37 -5.59
CA ILE A 22 -7.60 -0.70 -5.54
C ILE A 22 -8.72 -1.71 -5.23
N SER A 23 -8.63 -2.93 -5.77
CA SER A 23 -9.59 -3.98 -5.44
C SER A 23 -9.48 -4.37 -3.97
N MET A 24 -8.26 -4.58 -3.48
CA MET A 24 -7.99 -4.89 -2.08
C MET A 24 -8.52 -3.78 -1.16
N SER A 25 -8.35 -2.51 -1.50
CA SER A 25 -8.78 -1.40 -0.63
C SER A 25 -10.27 -1.33 -0.41
N LYS A 26 -11.10 -1.89 -1.31
CA LYS A 26 -12.55 -1.93 -1.12
C LYS A 26 -12.99 -2.96 -0.08
N GLU A 27 -12.16 -3.97 0.17
CA GLU A 27 -12.44 -5.09 1.08
C GLU A 27 -11.56 -5.06 2.33
N ASN A 28 -10.42 -4.36 2.27
CA ASN A 28 -9.42 -4.35 3.32
C ASN A 28 -9.86 -3.49 4.49
N MET A 29 -10.31 -4.14 5.56
CA MET A 29 -10.67 -3.51 6.82
C MET A 29 -9.45 -3.09 7.67
N CYS A 30 -8.25 -3.10 7.09
CA CYS A 30 -6.99 -2.76 7.73
C CYS A 30 -6.73 -3.62 9.00
N THR A 31 -6.92 -4.93 8.88
CA THR A 31 -6.78 -5.89 10.00
C THR A 31 -5.33 -6.27 10.29
N ASN A 32 -4.40 -5.95 9.38
CA ASN A 32 -2.97 -6.13 9.63
C ASN A 32 -2.45 -5.00 10.53
N ASP A 33 -2.08 -5.34 11.77
CA ASP A 33 -1.57 -4.40 12.77
C ASP A 33 -0.38 -3.56 12.29
N VAL A 34 0.53 -4.14 11.50
CA VAL A 34 1.70 -3.43 10.97
C VAL A 34 1.24 -2.34 10.00
N SER A 35 0.36 -2.70 9.07
CA SER A 35 -0.20 -1.79 8.09
C SER A 35 -1.07 -0.72 8.75
N SER A 36 -1.89 -1.10 9.73
CA SER A 36 -2.75 -0.18 10.47
C SER A 36 -1.94 0.89 11.20
N LYS A 37 -0.93 0.49 11.98
CA LYS A 37 -0.04 1.43 12.68
C LYS A 37 0.74 2.33 11.73
N TYR A 38 1.25 1.75 10.64
CA TYR A 38 1.96 2.52 9.62
C TYR A 38 1.05 3.58 8.98
N CYS A 39 -0.18 3.21 8.65
CA CYS A 39 -1.12 4.10 8.01
C CYS A 39 -1.69 5.17 8.95
N ASP A 40 -1.83 4.87 10.24
CA ASP A 40 -2.16 5.89 11.24
C ASP A 40 -1.04 6.94 11.35
N TYR A 41 0.23 6.52 11.25
CA TYR A 41 1.37 7.45 11.20
C TYR A 41 1.43 8.26 9.88
N MET A 42 1.04 7.65 8.76
CA MET A 42 1.10 8.29 7.43
C MET A 42 -0.14 9.12 7.10
N LYS A 43 -1.20 9.08 7.91
CA LYS A 43 -2.50 9.71 7.66
C LYS A 43 -2.41 11.17 7.20
N ASP A 44 -1.58 11.97 7.85
CA ASP A 44 -1.42 13.40 7.53
C ASP A 44 -0.52 13.65 6.31
N LYS A 45 0.23 12.63 5.88
CA LYS A 45 1.20 12.72 4.77
C LYS A 45 0.63 12.27 3.42
N ILE A 46 -0.49 11.53 3.42
CA ILE A 46 -1.14 10.98 2.22
C ILE A 46 -2.38 11.82 1.81
N SER A 47 -2.55 13.02 2.36
CA SER A 47 -3.76 13.83 2.12
C SER A 47 -3.77 14.49 0.74
N SER A 48 -4.14 13.75 -0.31
CA SER A 48 -4.40 14.31 -1.64
C SER A 48 -5.61 13.66 -2.32
N GLY A 49 -6.78 14.28 -2.22
CA GLY A 49 -7.94 13.88 -3.03
C GLY A 49 -9.28 13.99 -2.33
N ASN A 50 -10.33 13.49 -2.98
CA ASN A 50 -11.72 13.59 -2.53
C ASN A 50 -12.19 12.41 -1.67
N CYS A 51 -11.31 11.47 -1.32
CA CYS A 51 -11.66 10.30 -0.52
C CYS A 51 -11.84 10.65 0.95
N SER A 52 -12.76 9.93 1.60
CA SER A 52 -12.95 9.97 3.05
C SER A 52 -11.72 9.45 3.81
N ASN A 53 -11.64 9.77 5.11
CA ASN A 53 -10.54 9.27 5.95
C ASN A 53 -10.47 7.74 6.00
N ASP A 54 -11.62 7.07 5.96
CA ASP A 54 -11.68 5.60 5.99
C ASP A 54 -11.20 5.01 4.66
N GLU A 55 -11.66 5.53 3.52
CA GLU A 55 -11.18 5.10 2.20
C GLU A 55 -9.66 5.29 2.05
N ARG A 56 -9.14 6.43 2.51
CA ARG A 56 -7.69 6.70 2.52
C ARG A 56 -6.95 5.69 3.40
N LYS A 57 -7.46 5.40 4.61
CA LYS A 57 -6.86 4.42 5.51
C LYS A 57 -6.87 3.02 4.88
N GLN A 58 -7.99 2.59 4.31
CA GLN A 58 -8.11 1.28 3.65
C GLN A 58 -7.18 1.14 2.44
N LEU A 59 -7.04 2.19 1.63
CA LEU A 59 -6.08 2.23 0.53
C LEU A 59 -4.64 2.16 1.04
N CYS A 60 -4.30 2.96 2.05
CA CYS A 60 -2.98 2.92 2.66
C CYS A 60 -2.65 1.52 3.19
N CYS A 61 -3.57 0.88 3.90
CA CYS A 61 -3.34 -0.45 4.44
C CYS A 61 -3.16 -1.49 3.33
N SER A 62 -3.89 -1.34 2.22
CA SER A 62 -3.74 -2.22 1.05
C SER A 62 -2.39 -2.05 0.35
N ILE A 63 -1.89 -0.81 0.24
CA ILE A 63 -0.54 -0.53 -0.27
C ILE A 63 0.52 -1.15 0.66
N SER A 64 0.37 -0.93 1.97
CA SER A 64 1.26 -1.49 2.99
C SER A 64 1.26 -3.02 2.96
N ASP A 65 0.10 -3.66 2.98
CA ASP A 65 -0.06 -5.12 2.90
C ASP A 65 0.55 -5.68 1.62
N TYR A 66 0.32 -5.01 0.49
CA TYR A 66 0.94 -5.37 -0.78
C TYR A 66 2.47 -5.36 -0.67
N CYS A 67 3.07 -4.28 -0.16
CA CYS A 67 4.51 -4.16 -0.01
C CYS A 67 5.06 -5.18 1.01
N LEU A 68 4.32 -5.50 2.07
CA LEU A 68 4.68 -6.52 3.06
C LEU A 68 4.70 -7.94 2.49
N ASN A 69 4.05 -8.21 1.35
CA ASN A 69 4.18 -9.51 0.70
C ASN A 69 5.60 -9.74 0.15
N TYR A 70 6.31 -8.67 -0.22
CA TYR A 70 7.65 -8.77 -0.84
C TYR A 70 8.78 -8.36 0.11
N PHE A 71 8.54 -7.38 0.97
CA PHE A 71 9.59 -6.73 1.76
C PHE A 71 9.28 -6.76 3.24
N ASP A 72 10.33 -6.76 4.06
CA ASP A 72 10.19 -6.60 5.50
C ASP A 72 9.87 -5.16 5.85
N TYR A 73 8.97 -4.96 6.81
CA TYR A 73 8.51 -3.64 7.26
C TYR A 73 9.65 -2.67 7.57
N ASN A 74 10.72 -3.17 8.21
CA ASN A 74 11.88 -2.36 8.60
C ASN A 74 12.90 -2.14 7.47
N SER A 75 12.64 -2.62 6.26
CA SER A 75 13.56 -2.49 5.13
C SER A 75 13.34 -1.20 4.35
N ASN A 76 14.42 -0.62 3.84
CA ASN A 76 14.33 0.52 2.91
C ASN A 76 13.44 0.18 1.70
N LYS A 77 13.48 -1.07 1.22
CA LYS A 77 12.67 -1.54 0.09
C LYS A 77 11.16 -1.45 0.36
N TYR A 78 10.73 -1.73 1.58
CA TYR A 78 9.33 -1.57 1.97
C TYR A 78 8.91 -0.09 1.92
N TYR A 79 9.73 0.81 2.47
CA TYR A 79 9.46 2.24 2.43
C TYR A 79 9.47 2.79 1.01
N ASP A 80 10.41 2.36 0.17
CA ASP A 80 10.47 2.72 -1.24
C ASP A 80 9.24 2.21 -2.00
N CYS A 81 8.80 0.97 -1.72
CA CYS A 81 7.59 0.41 -2.29
C CYS A 81 6.37 1.24 -1.94
N THR A 82 6.11 1.48 -0.65
CA THR A 82 4.93 2.23 -0.21
C THR A 82 4.95 3.67 -0.72
N LYS A 83 6.10 4.34 -0.67
CA LYS A 83 6.26 5.71 -1.19
C LYS A 83 6.01 5.80 -2.69
N LYS A 84 6.47 4.81 -3.47
CA LYS A 84 6.23 4.75 -4.91
C LYS A 84 4.74 4.66 -5.21
N GLU A 85 4.02 3.78 -4.51
CA GLU A 85 2.57 3.64 -4.71
C GLU A 85 1.82 4.90 -4.23
N PHE A 86 2.18 5.51 -3.09
CA PHE A 86 1.56 6.78 -2.64
C PHE A 86 1.81 7.96 -3.58
N SER A 87 2.88 7.92 -4.36
CA SER A 87 3.20 8.99 -5.33
C SER A 87 2.50 8.78 -6.68
N ASP A 88 1.78 7.68 -6.87
CA ASP A 88 1.08 7.40 -8.11
C ASP A 88 -0.23 8.22 -8.18
N PRO A 89 -0.33 9.19 -9.11
CA PRO A 89 -1.48 10.09 -9.21
C PRO A 89 -2.77 9.39 -9.68
N LEU A 90 -2.68 8.12 -10.10
CA LEU A 90 -3.84 7.34 -10.49
C LEU A 90 -4.58 6.76 -9.28
N TYR A 91 -3.97 6.77 -8.09
CA TYR A 91 -4.74 6.69 -6.85
C TYR A 91 -5.43 8.04 -6.63
N LYS A 92 -6.76 8.05 -6.76
CA LYS A 92 -7.58 9.27 -6.64
C LYS A 92 -7.91 9.63 -5.18
N CYS A 93 -7.21 8.99 -4.24
CA CYS A 93 -7.24 9.15 -2.80
C CYS A 93 -5.81 9.46 -2.35
#